data_AF-A0A1F1CDE6-F1
#
_entry.id   AF-A0A1F1CDE6-F1
#
_cell.length_a   1.000
_cell.length_b   1.000
_cell.length_c   1.000
_cell.angle_alpha   90.00
_cell.angle_beta   90.00
_cell.angle_gamma   90.00
#
_symmetry.space_group_name_H-M   'P 1'
#
loop_
_entity.id
_entity.type
_entity.pdbx_description
1 polymer ?
#
loop_
_entity_poly.entity_id
_entity_poly.type
_entity_poly.pdbx_seq_one_letter_code
_entity_poly.pdbx_strand_id
1 'polypeptide(L)' 'MNIVFYLKGDGKLEAFGCNEDDLARLVSQFNNGYLMHVKRLYINPKEVISFVAYRNEDN' A
#
# COMPACT_ATOMS: atom_id res chain seq x y z
N MET A 1 1.38 10.01 5.61
CA MET A 1 0.55 8.85 5.99
C MET A 1 1.40 7.60 5.93
N ASN A 2 1.04 6.56 6.66
CA ASN A 2 1.62 5.24 6.52
C ASN A 2 0.60 4.33 5.82
N ILE A 3 1.10 3.36 5.06
CA ILE A 3 0.27 2.37 4.36
C ILE A 3 0.77 0.98 4.72
N VAL A 4 -0.13 0.16 5.27
CA VAL A 4 0.14 -1.23 5.61
C VAL A 4 -0.50 -2.13 4.56
N PHE A 5 0.29 -3.06 4.02
CA PHE A 5 -0.16 -4.10 3.10
C PHE A 5 -0.25 -5.43 3.85
N TYR A 6 -1.40 -6.07 3.77
CA TYR A 6 -1.63 -7.42 4.24
C TYR A 6 -1.53 -8.38 3.05
N LEU A 7 -0.55 -9.26 3.11
CA LEU A 7 -0.24 -10.22 2.05
C LEU A 7 -0.78 -11.61 2.42
N LYS A 8 -0.85 -12.48 1.43
CA LYS A 8 -1.08 -13.92 1.65
C LYS A 8 0.01 -14.53 2.52
N GLY A 9 -0.35 -15.56 3.30
CA GLY A 9 0.57 -16.27 4.17
C GLY A 9 1.08 -15.44 5.35
N ASP A 10 0.20 -14.62 5.95
CA ASP A 10 0.47 -13.76 7.10
C ASP A 10 1.58 -12.72 6.90
N GLY A 11 1.96 -12.45 5.65
CA GLY A 11 2.93 -11.43 5.31
C GLY A 11 2.37 -10.02 5.55
N LYS A 12 3.19 -9.14 6.13
CA LYS A 12 2.85 -7.73 6.33
C LYS A 12 4.00 -6.85 5.87
N LEU A 13 3.68 -5.80 5.12
CA LEU A 13 4.63 -4.76 4.71
C LEU A 13 4.09 -3.39 5.08
N GLU A 14 4.98 -2.45 5.35
CA GLU A 14 4.59 -1.09 5.71
C GLU A 14 5.44 -0.07 4.96
N ALA A 15 4.75 0.89 4.34
CA ALA A 15 5.35 2.01 3.65
C ALA A 15 5.08 3.28 4.46
N PHE A 16 6.16 3.95 4.85
CA PHE A 16 6.13 5.18 5.66
C PHE A 16 6.26 6.42 4.78
N GLY A 17 5.67 7.55 5.23
CA GLY A 17 5.84 8.84 4.55
C GLY A 17 5.15 8.93 3.18
N CYS A 18 4.06 8.21 2.98
CA CYS A 18 3.23 8.30 1.78
C CYS A 18 2.38 9.58 1.78
N ASN A 19 2.14 10.14 0.59
CA ASN A 19 1.20 11.23 0.38
C ASN A 19 -0.12 10.72 -0.25
N GLU A 20 -1.08 11.61 -0.47
CA GLU A 20 -2.38 11.23 -1.05
C GLU A 20 -2.26 10.73 -2.50
N ASP A 21 -1.35 11.30 -3.30
CA ASP A 21 -1.10 10.85 -4.68
C ASP A 21 -0.57 9.41 -4.72
N ASP A 22 0.31 9.04 -3.78
CA ASP A 22 0.80 7.68 -3.62
C ASP A 22 -0.37 6.71 -3.34
N LEU A 23 -1.32 7.10 -2.48
CA LEU A 23 -2.50 6.31 -2.18
C LEU A 23 -3.45 6.18 -3.38
N ALA A 24 -3.76 7.29 -4.06
CA ALA A 24 -4.62 7.29 -5.24
C ALA A 24 -4.05 6.40 -6.36
N ARG A 25 -2.72 6.45 -6.56
CA ARG A 25 -2.02 5.56 -7.50
C ARG A 25 -2.15 4.09 -7.08
N LEU A 26 -1.92 3.77 -5.80
CA LEU A 26 -2.01 2.40 -5.29
C LEU A 26 -3.41 1.80 -5.47
N VAL A 27 -4.47 2.57 -5.18
CA VAL A 27 -5.85 2.14 -5.38
C VAL A 27 -6.10 1.80 -6.86
N SER A 28 -5.67 2.66 -7.78
CA SER A 28 -5.79 2.41 -9.21
C SER A 28 -5.02 1.16 -9.65
N GLN A 29 -3.78 0.98 -9.19
CA GLN A 29 -2.96 -0.18 -9.53
C GLN A 29 -3.56 -1.48 -9.01
N PHE A 30 -4.04 -1.49 -7.77
CA PHE A 30 -4.69 -2.64 -7.17
C PHE A 30 -5.94 -3.05 -7.95
N ASN A 31 -6.82 -2.09 -8.27
CA ASN A 31 -8.07 -2.34 -8.98
C ASN A 31 -7.86 -2.84 -10.42
N ASN A 32 -6.82 -2.35 -11.10
CA ASN A 32 -6.52 -2.74 -12.47
C ASN A 32 -5.60 -3.98 -12.57
N GLY A 33 -5.15 -4.53 -11.44
CA GLY A 33 -4.23 -5.67 -11.41
C GLY A 33 -2.81 -5.34 -11.91
N TYR A 34 -2.44 -4.06 -11.94
CA TYR A 34 -1.09 -3.63 -12.29
C TYR A 34 -0.14 -3.73 -11.10
N LEU A 35 1.15 -3.91 -11.40
CA LEU A 35 2.18 -3.93 -10.38
C LEU A 35 2.06 -2.70 -9.49
N MET A 36 1.87 -2.92 -8.19
CA MET A 36 1.73 -1.85 -7.23
C MET A 36 3.11 -1.28 -6.92
N HIS A 37 3.20 0.04 -6.87
CA HIS A 37 4.45 0.73 -6.54
C HIS A 37 4.21 1.96 -5.67
N VAL A 38 4.93 1.99 -4.55
CA VAL A 38 4.99 3.14 -3.65
C VAL A 38 6.41 3.35 -3.14
N LYS A 39 6.94 4.57 -3.33
CA LYS A 39 8.33 4.95 -3.01
C LYS A 39 9.39 4.06 -3.66
N ARG A 40 9.89 3.05 -2.95
CA ARG A 40 10.90 2.07 -3.40
C ARG A 40 10.40 0.63 -3.25
N LEU A 41 9.10 0.47 -2.96
CA LEU A 41 8.46 -0.81 -2.74
C LEU A 41 7.62 -1.16 -3.97
N TYR A 42 7.85 -2.35 -4.51
CA TYR A 42 7.10 -2.93 -5.61
C TYR A 42 6.40 -4.19 -5.11
N ILE A 43 5.10 -4.30 -5.34
CA ILE A 43 4.27 -5.39 -4.81
C ILE A 43 3.39 -5.94 -5.92
N ASN A 44 3.34 -7.26 -6.05
CA ASN A 44 2.36 -7.91 -6.91
C ASN A 44 0.96 -7.79 -6.29
N PRO A 45 -0.02 -7.13 -6.93
CA PRO A 45 -1.36 -6.98 -6.38
C PRO A 45 -2.06 -8.32 -6.11
N LYS A 46 -1.68 -9.40 -6.82
CA LYS A 46 -2.23 -10.74 -6.61
C LYS A 46 -1.84 -11.35 -5.27
N GLU A 47 -0.78 -10.85 -4.63
CA GLU A 47 -0.34 -11.28 -3.31
C GLU A 47 -0.93 -10.44 -2.18
N VAL A 48 -1.57 -9.31 -2.51
CA VAL A 48 -2.17 -8.39 -1.54
C VAL A 48 -3.63 -8.79 -1.30
N ILE A 49 -3.97 -9.05 -0.04
CA ILE A 49 -5.35 -9.29 0.40
C ILE A 49 -6.07 -7.95 0.57
N SER A 50 -5.42 -7.02 1.28
CA SER A 50 -5.92 -5.68 1.54
C SER A 50 -4.77 -4.75 1.90
N PHE A 51 -5.02 -3.44 1.84
CA PHE A 51 -4.10 -2.45 2.40
C PHE A 51 -4.87 -1.34 3.09
N VAL A 52 -4.26 -0.75 4.11
CA VAL A 52 -4.87 0.27 4.96
C VAL A 52 -3.93 1.46 5.04
N ALA A 53 -4.45 2.64 4.72
CA ALA A 53 -3.76 3.91 4.91
C ALA A 53 -4.22 4.55 6.21
N TYR A 54 -3.28 5.01 7.03
CA TYR A 54 -3.58 5.73 8.26
C TYR A 54 -2.60 6.90 8.44
N ARG A 55 -3.06 7.93 9.13
CA ARG A 55 -2.22 9.04 9.58
C ARG A 55 -2.00 8.84 11.07
N ASN A 56 -0.76 8.95 11.52
CA ASN A 56 -0.54 9.26 12.92
C ASN A 56 -1.07 10.68 13.09
N GLU A 57 -2.18 10.84 13.83
CA GLU A 57 -2.45 12.12 14.45
C GLU A 57 -1.32 12.31 15.45
N ASP A 58 -0.39 13.21 15.15
CA ASP A 58 0.60 13.66 16.11
C ASP A 58 -0.19 14.26 17.29
N ASN A 59 -0.15 13.56 18.43
CA ASN A 59 -0.69 14.02 19.71
C ASN A 59 0.06 15.25 20.21
#